data_AF-A0A8T5M042-F1
#
_entry.id   AF-A0A8T5M042-F1
#
_cell.length_a   1.000
_cell.length_b   1.000
_cell.length_c   1.000
_cell.angle_alpha   90.00
_cell.angle_beta   90.00
_cell.angle_gamma   90.00
#
_symmetry.space_group_name_H-M   'P 1'
#
loop_
_entity.id
_entity.type
_entity.pdbx_description
1 polymer ?
#
loop_
_entity_poly.entity_id
_entity_poly.type
_entity_poly.pdbx_seq_one_letter_code
_entity_poly.pdbx_strand_id
1 'polypeptide(L)'
;MGEKLLVCGAGQGGHAISAYAALQGHDVTLYTHSPHKADIIQEAGKKITVSGIFSGEAQLVDVTTMLDTAVSANQNIIIVTDATAHQYYAEQMAPILTDQNIVLISPGIGGALDFLRRVNHLNPDAEITVSETDTLMYACKVPSIGQSYVKVEKSNILYTTVPEDRDIGNIVKSLYPQFTNSGNSLMGLDDSPVFHIVGM
;
A
#
# COMPACT_ATOMS: atom_id res chain seq x y z
N MET A 1 -17.06 -3.51 11.17
CA MET A 1 -17.15 -2.33 10.28
C MET A 1 -15.87 -2.32 9.46
N GLY A 2 -15.91 -2.00 8.17
CA GLY A 2 -14.71 -2.01 7.34
C GLY A 2 -13.74 -0.89 7.72
N GLU A 3 -12.45 -1.15 7.67
CA GLU A 3 -11.39 -0.13 7.76
C GLU A 3 -11.43 0.86 6.59
N LYS A 4 -10.99 2.10 6.83
CA LYS A 4 -10.73 3.11 5.79
C LYS A 4 -9.28 3.02 5.33
N LEU A 5 -9.11 2.68 4.05
CA LEU A 5 -7.81 2.37 3.46
C LEU A 5 -7.51 3.33 2.31
N LEU A 6 -6.37 4.01 2.39
CA LEU A 6 -5.78 4.71 1.27
C LEU A 6 -4.74 3.81 0.59
N VAL A 7 -4.98 3.43 -0.66
CA VAL A 7 -3.97 2.72 -1.48
C VAL A 7 -3.28 3.73 -2.37
N CYS A 8 -1.98 3.93 -2.17
CA CYS A 8 -1.15 4.85 -2.95
C CYS A 8 -0.45 4.10 -4.08
N GLY A 9 -0.91 4.32 -5.32
CA GLY A 9 -0.31 3.79 -6.54
C GLY A 9 -1.28 2.94 -7.36
N ALA A 10 -1.83 3.49 -8.45
CA ALA A 10 -2.67 2.74 -9.41
C ALA A 10 -1.84 1.90 -10.42
N GLY A 11 -0.93 1.08 -9.90
CA GLY A 11 -0.16 0.06 -10.63
C GLY A 11 -0.78 -1.33 -10.51
N GLN A 12 0.00 -2.38 -10.79
CA GLN A 12 -0.45 -3.79 -10.69
C GLN A 12 -0.87 -4.15 -9.26
N GLY A 13 0.03 -3.93 -8.29
CA GLY A 13 -0.26 -4.21 -6.89
C GLY A 13 -1.41 -3.37 -6.36
N GLY A 14 -1.44 -2.06 -6.64
CA GLY A 14 -2.48 -1.20 -6.10
C GLY A 14 -3.87 -1.48 -6.65
N HIS A 15 -4.02 -1.86 -7.93
CA HIS A 15 -5.31 -2.33 -8.45
C HIS A 15 -5.75 -3.61 -7.75
N ALA A 16 -4.86 -4.59 -7.59
CA ALA A 16 -5.18 -5.86 -6.94
C ALA A 16 -5.55 -5.70 -5.46
N ILE A 17 -4.76 -4.93 -4.70
CA ILE A 17 -5.01 -4.66 -3.28
C ILE A 17 -6.29 -3.86 -3.09
N SER A 18 -6.50 -2.81 -3.90
CA SER A 18 -7.74 -2.01 -3.81
C SER A 18 -8.97 -2.84 -4.12
N ALA A 19 -8.90 -3.66 -5.17
CA ALA A 19 -10.01 -4.52 -5.55
C ALA A 19 -10.34 -5.55 -4.47
N TYR A 20 -9.30 -6.24 -3.96
CA TYR A 20 -9.48 -7.22 -2.90
C TYR A 20 -10.07 -6.59 -1.64
N ALA A 21 -9.47 -5.50 -1.15
CA ALA A 21 -9.90 -4.87 0.09
C ALA A 21 -11.35 -4.37 0.01
N ALA A 22 -11.74 -3.76 -1.11
CA ALA A 22 -13.13 -3.34 -1.32
C ALA A 22 -14.10 -4.54 -1.40
N LEU A 23 -13.70 -5.67 -2.02
CA LEU A 23 -14.50 -6.90 -2.01
C LEU A 23 -14.65 -7.51 -0.60
N GLN A 24 -13.68 -7.28 0.30
CA GLN A 24 -13.79 -7.65 1.72
C GLN A 24 -14.64 -6.66 2.54
N GLY A 25 -15.19 -5.61 1.92
CA GLY A 25 -16.06 -4.64 2.57
C GLY A 25 -15.32 -3.49 3.26
N HIS A 26 -14.08 -3.21 2.87
CA HIS A 26 -13.33 -2.03 3.30
C HIS A 26 -13.67 -0.79 2.46
N ASP A 27 -13.58 0.38 3.10
CA ASP A 27 -13.73 1.67 2.45
C ASP A 27 -12.39 2.06 1.81
N VAL A 28 -12.26 1.80 0.51
CA VAL A 28 -10.99 2.02 -0.21
C VAL A 28 -11.01 3.32 -1.00
N THR A 29 -9.99 4.15 -0.77
CA THR A 29 -9.61 5.28 -1.62
C THR A 29 -8.34 4.93 -2.40
N LEU A 30 -8.36 5.04 -3.73
CA LEU A 30 -7.20 4.80 -4.57
C LEU A 30 -6.55 6.13 -4.99
N TYR A 31 -5.30 6.34 -4.63
CA TYR A 31 -4.50 7.47 -5.10
C TYR A 31 -3.64 7.10 -6.31
N THR A 32 -3.55 8.01 -7.27
CA THR A 32 -2.63 7.94 -8.42
C THR A 32 -2.12 9.33 -8.78
N HIS A 33 -0.83 9.45 -9.11
CA HIS A 33 -0.29 10.71 -9.64
C HIS A 33 -0.71 10.97 -11.10
N SER A 34 -1.32 9.99 -11.77
CA SER A 34 -1.76 10.09 -13.16
C SER A 34 -3.24 10.48 -13.24
N PRO A 35 -3.58 11.72 -13.66
CA PRO A 35 -4.96 12.15 -13.85
C PRO A 35 -5.72 11.24 -14.82
N HIS A 36 -5.08 10.89 -15.94
CA HIS A 36 -5.67 9.98 -16.94
C HIS A 36 -6.16 8.65 -16.35
N LYS A 37 -5.39 8.04 -15.43
CA LYS A 37 -5.82 6.82 -14.75
C LYS A 37 -6.99 7.08 -13.79
N ALA A 38 -6.94 8.18 -13.04
CA ALA A 38 -8.02 8.54 -12.12
C ALA A 38 -9.32 8.76 -12.90
N ASP A 39 -9.27 9.56 -13.96
CA ASP A 39 -10.42 9.92 -14.80
C ASP A 39 -11.10 8.67 -15.36
N ILE A 40 -10.34 7.74 -15.97
CA ILE A 40 -10.90 6.49 -16.52
C ILE A 40 -11.64 5.69 -15.43
N ILE A 41 -11.06 5.55 -14.24
CA ILE A 41 -11.67 4.75 -13.16
C ILE A 41 -12.88 5.48 -12.58
N GLN A 42 -12.82 6.81 -12.46
CA GLN A 42 -13.95 7.64 -12.02
C GLN A 42 -15.12 7.57 -13.01
N GLU A 43 -14.86 7.71 -14.31
CA GLU A 43 -15.85 7.59 -15.39
C GLU A 43 -16.47 6.20 -15.45
N ALA A 44 -15.69 5.16 -15.11
CA ALA A 44 -16.18 3.79 -14.93
C ALA A 44 -16.96 3.56 -13.61
N GLY A 45 -17.28 4.62 -12.87
CA GLY A 45 -18.06 4.55 -11.64
C GLY A 45 -17.27 4.23 -10.38
N LYS A 46 -15.96 4.52 -10.38
CA LYS A 46 -15.02 4.25 -9.27
C LYS A 46 -14.93 2.75 -8.96
N LYS A 47 -14.88 1.93 -10.00
CA LYS A 47 -14.85 0.46 -9.89
C LYS A 47 -13.57 -0.13 -10.43
N ILE A 48 -13.13 -1.22 -9.80
CA ILE A 48 -12.10 -2.10 -10.37
C ILE A 48 -12.73 -3.47 -10.62
N THR A 49 -12.70 -3.93 -11.86
CA THR A 49 -13.07 -5.32 -12.17
C THR A 49 -11.87 -6.22 -11.93
N VAL A 50 -12.04 -7.27 -11.11
CA VAL A 50 -10.99 -8.24 -10.82
C VAL A 50 -11.37 -9.64 -11.29
N SER A 51 -10.35 -10.39 -11.72
CA SER A 51 -10.47 -11.77 -12.19
C SER A 51 -9.25 -12.60 -11.80
N GLY A 52 -9.34 -13.92 -11.93
CA GLY A 52 -8.29 -14.86 -11.58
C GLY A 52 -8.68 -15.72 -10.38
N ILE A 53 -7.81 -15.83 -9.37
CA ILE A 53 -8.08 -16.63 -8.17
C ILE A 53 -9.25 -16.09 -7.32
N PHE A 54 -9.56 -14.80 -7.47
CA PHE A 54 -10.81 -14.20 -7.02
C PHE A 54 -11.35 -13.28 -8.13
N SER A 55 -12.66 -13.04 -8.12
CA SER A 55 -13.33 -12.25 -9.14
C SER A 55 -14.47 -11.42 -8.57
N GLY A 56 -14.76 -10.30 -9.23
CA GLY A 56 -15.85 -9.41 -8.86
C GLY A 56 -15.69 -7.99 -9.39
N GLU A 57 -16.68 -7.16 -9.12
CA GLU A 57 -16.60 -5.71 -9.27
C GLU A 57 -16.39 -5.10 -7.89
N ALA A 58 -15.21 -4.52 -7.68
CA ALA A 58 -14.84 -3.86 -6.45
C ALA A 58 -15.23 -2.38 -6.53
N GLN A 59 -16.15 -1.94 -5.67
CA GLN A 59 -16.55 -0.54 -5.56
C GLN A 59 -15.58 0.21 -4.64
N LEU A 60 -14.96 1.27 -5.15
CA LEU A 60 -14.13 2.17 -4.36
C LEU A 60 -14.98 3.33 -3.83
N VAL A 61 -14.58 3.87 -2.68
CA VAL A 61 -15.14 5.11 -2.14
C VAL A 61 -14.72 6.28 -3.01
N ASP A 62 -13.43 6.34 -3.36
CA ASP A 62 -12.90 7.36 -4.24
C ASP A 62 -11.65 6.94 -5.01
N VAL A 63 -11.38 7.66 -6.10
CA VAL A 63 -10.13 7.58 -6.85
C VAL A 63 -9.66 9.00 -7.10
N THR A 64 -8.44 9.36 -6.71
CA THR A 64 -8.03 10.76 -6.67
C THR A 64 -6.55 10.97 -7.00
N THR A 65 -6.24 12.18 -7.45
CA THR A 65 -4.89 12.72 -7.62
C THR A 65 -4.51 13.69 -6.49
N MET A 66 -5.42 13.96 -5.56
CA MET A 66 -5.23 14.89 -4.45
C MET A 66 -4.76 14.14 -3.20
N LEU A 67 -3.44 14.02 -3.05
CA LEU A 67 -2.84 13.20 -1.99
C LEU A 67 -3.18 13.70 -0.58
N ASP A 68 -3.20 15.01 -0.39
CA ASP A 68 -3.49 15.69 0.86
C ASP A 68 -4.87 15.34 1.43
N THR A 69 -5.89 15.46 0.59
CA THR A 69 -7.27 15.12 0.94
C THR A 69 -7.44 13.63 1.19
N ALA A 70 -6.74 12.79 0.41
CA ALA A 70 -6.81 11.35 0.55
C ALA A 70 -6.19 10.87 1.87
N VAL A 71 -5.03 11.42 2.26
CA VAL A 71 -4.36 11.12 3.54
C VAL A 71 -5.21 11.60 4.71
N SER A 72 -5.77 12.80 4.62
CA SER A 72 -6.62 13.36 5.70
C SER A 72 -7.90 12.53 5.94
N ALA A 73 -8.40 11.85 4.91
CA ALA A 73 -9.62 11.05 4.98
C ALA A 73 -9.41 9.61 5.47
N ASN A 74 -8.17 9.13 5.53
CA ASN A 74 -7.84 7.71 5.76
C ASN A 74 -6.74 7.54 6.81
N GLN A 75 -7.00 6.71 7.82
CA GLN A 75 -6.01 6.42 8.87
C GLN A 75 -4.96 5.40 8.40
N ASN A 76 -5.40 4.39 7.66
CA ASN A 76 -4.54 3.31 7.18
C ASN A 76 -4.12 3.58 5.73
N ILE A 77 -2.81 3.68 5.50
CA ILE A 77 -2.21 4.04 4.21
C ILE A 77 -1.36 2.88 3.73
N ILE A 78 -1.56 2.44 2.50
CA ILE A 78 -0.80 1.35 1.87
C ILE A 78 -0.09 1.92 0.65
N ILE A 79 1.23 2.05 0.73
CA ILE A 79 2.06 2.53 -0.38
C ILE A 79 2.47 1.33 -1.23
N VAL A 80 1.97 1.30 -2.46
CA VAL A 80 2.18 0.20 -3.42
C VAL A 80 2.80 0.77 -4.69
N THR A 81 4.06 1.17 -4.56
CA THR A 81 4.85 1.80 -5.63
C THR A 81 6.27 1.27 -5.65
N ASP A 82 7.04 1.67 -6.67
CA ASP A 82 8.47 1.39 -6.72
C ASP A 82 9.21 2.14 -5.60
N ALA A 83 10.32 1.56 -5.14
CA ALA A 83 11.10 2.11 -4.02
C ALA A 83 11.59 3.55 -4.26
N THR A 84 11.80 3.95 -5.52
CA THR A 84 12.21 5.32 -5.89
C THR A 84 11.14 6.37 -5.57
N ALA A 85 9.88 5.97 -5.40
CA ALA A 85 8.79 6.88 -5.05
C ALA A 85 8.62 7.08 -3.54
N HIS A 86 9.24 6.25 -2.69
CA HIS A 86 9.02 6.31 -1.24
C HIS A 86 9.46 7.65 -0.63
N GLN A 87 10.55 8.23 -1.15
CA GLN A 87 11.00 9.56 -0.74
C GLN A 87 9.93 10.63 -1.02
N TYR A 88 9.36 10.63 -2.23
CA TYR A 88 8.31 11.59 -2.60
C TYR A 88 7.11 11.47 -1.66
N TYR A 89 6.64 10.26 -1.40
CA TYR A 89 5.51 10.07 -0.47
C TYR A 89 5.84 10.52 0.95
N ALA A 90 7.02 10.20 1.48
CA ALA A 90 7.42 10.64 2.81
C ALA A 90 7.40 12.17 2.92
N GLU A 91 7.99 12.86 1.93
CA GLU A 91 8.07 14.32 1.92
C GLU A 91 6.71 15.00 1.75
N GLN A 92 5.84 14.48 0.87
CA GLN A 92 4.52 15.06 0.65
C GLN A 92 3.53 14.76 1.78
N MET A 93 3.63 13.58 2.40
CA MET A 93 2.71 13.17 3.46
C MET A 93 3.11 13.71 4.83
N ALA A 94 4.42 13.93 5.09
CA ALA A 94 4.91 14.34 6.40
C ALA A 94 4.11 15.50 7.05
N PRO A 95 3.73 16.59 6.35
CA PRO A 95 2.99 17.69 6.96
C PRO A 95 1.54 17.35 7.36
N ILE A 96 1.00 16.24 6.88
CA ILE A 96 -0.41 15.85 7.02
C ILE A 96 -0.56 14.66 7.97
N LEU A 97 0.47 13.81 8.06
CA LEU A 97 0.44 12.63 8.91
C LEU A 97 0.35 13.01 10.39
N THR A 98 -0.40 12.19 11.12
CA THR A 98 -0.69 12.29 12.55
C THR A 98 -0.33 10.98 13.25
N ASP A 99 -0.33 10.98 14.58
CA ASP A 99 -0.12 9.80 15.43
C ASP A 99 -1.14 8.67 15.20
N GLN A 100 -2.30 8.98 14.61
CA GLN A 100 -3.32 8.00 14.23
C GLN A 100 -3.01 7.28 12.91
N ASN A 101 -2.07 7.78 12.11
CA ASN A 101 -1.79 7.20 10.80
C ASN A 101 -0.87 5.98 10.89
N ILE A 102 -1.27 4.93 10.18
CA ILE A 102 -0.47 3.73 9.98
C ILE A 102 -0.11 3.65 8.50
N VAL A 103 1.18 3.56 8.19
CA VAL A 103 1.70 3.44 6.83
C VAL A 103 2.25 2.03 6.63
N LEU A 104 1.75 1.30 5.63
CA LEU A 104 2.29 0.02 5.17
C LEU A 104 2.89 0.18 3.77
N ILE A 105 4.19 0.00 3.64
CA ILE A 105 4.90 -0.02 2.36
C ILE A 105 4.94 -1.46 1.84
N SER A 106 4.43 -1.71 0.63
CA SER A 106 4.33 -3.06 0.08
C SER A 106 4.67 -3.08 -1.42
N PRO A 107 5.83 -3.63 -1.83
CA PRO A 107 6.95 -4.13 -1.00
C PRO A 107 7.88 -3.01 -0.52
N GLY A 108 8.68 -3.27 0.51
CA GLY A 108 9.72 -2.36 1.01
C GLY A 108 11.07 -3.04 1.21
N ILE A 109 12.15 -2.27 1.00
CA ILE A 109 13.54 -2.67 1.22
C ILE A 109 14.20 -1.59 2.08
N GLY A 110 13.99 -1.65 3.41
CA GLY A 110 14.40 -0.58 4.32
C GLY A 110 13.62 0.74 4.10
N GLY A 111 12.53 0.67 3.33
CA GLY A 111 11.67 1.80 3.02
C GLY A 111 10.95 2.32 4.25
N ALA A 112 10.52 1.44 5.16
CA ALA A 112 9.85 1.86 6.39
C ALA A 112 10.75 2.73 7.27
N LEU A 113 12.03 2.35 7.42
CA LEU A 113 13.01 3.09 8.19
C LEU A 113 13.33 4.45 7.56
N ASP A 114 13.58 4.48 6.23
CA ASP A 114 13.86 5.74 5.51
C ASP A 114 12.65 6.69 5.53
N PHE A 115 11.44 6.15 5.37
CA PHE A 115 10.19 6.90 5.42
C PHE A 115 10.00 7.54 6.80
N LEU A 116 10.08 6.75 7.88
CA LEU A 116 9.96 7.24 9.25
C LEU A 116 11.01 8.32 9.56
N ARG A 117 12.28 8.10 9.17
CA ARG A 117 13.35 9.09 9.36
C ARG A 117 13.01 10.43 8.70
N ARG A 118 12.47 10.41 7.48
CA ARG A 118 12.12 11.63 6.73
C ARG A 118 10.91 12.33 7.33
N VAL A 119 9.87 11.58 7.71
CA VAL A 119 8.71 12.16 8.38
C VAL A 119 9.13 12.82 9.68
N ASN A 120 9.90 12.14 10.53
CA ASN A 120 10.39 12.73 11.79
C ASN A 120 11.27 13.98 11.58
N HIS A 121 11.97 14.07 10.45
CA HIS A 121 12.75 15.26 10.12
C HIS A 121 11.88 16.47 9.72
N LEU A 122 10.79 16.23 8.99
CA LEU A 122 9.92 17.27 8.44
C LEU A 122 8.74 17.62 9.36
N ASN A 123 8.29 16.65 10.15
CA ASN A 123 7.21 16.75 11.11
C ASN A 123 7.57 15.91 12.35
N PRO A 124 8.42 16.45 13.25
CA PRO A 124 8.91 15.72 14.42
C PRO A 124 7.82 15.35 15.43
N ASP A 125 6.66 16.00 15.36
CA ASP A 125 5.50 15.72 16.22
C ASP A 125 4.60 14.61 15.65
N ALA A 126 4.81 14.19 14.39
CA ALA A 126 4.10 13.07 13.79
C ALA A 126 4.63 11.74 14.33
N GLU A 127 4.10 11.31 15.46
CA GLU A 127 4.37 9.99 16.04
C GLU A 127 3.72 8.87 15.21
N ILE A 128 4.16 8.62 13.99
CA ILE A 128 3.55 7.66 13.05
C ILE A 128 4.08 6.23 13.19
N THR A 129 3.25 5.27 12.82
CA THR A 129 3.65 3.86 12.71
C THR A 129 3.91 3.52 11.24
N VAL A 130 5.11 3.02 10.92
CA VAL A 130 5.46 2.63 9.56
C VAL A 130 5.84 1.16 9.53
N SER A 131 5.30 0.42 8.58
CA SER A 131 5.61 -0.98 8.35
C SER A 131 5.98 -1.20 6.90
N GLU A 132 6.76 -2.23 6.62
CA GLU A 132 6.95 -2.73 5.26
C GLU A 132 6.72 -4.24 5.16
N THR A 133 6.41 -4.71 3.95
CA THR A 133 6.42 -6.13 3.60
C THR A 133 7.65 -6.48 2.77
N ASP A 134 8.15 -7.72 2.91
CA ASP A 134 9.26 -8.26 2.12
C ASP A 134 8.93 -8.34 0.62
N THR A 135 7.68 -8.59 0.29
CA THR A 135 7.21 -8.74 -1.08
C THR A 135 5.76 -8.29 -1.25
N LEU A 136 5.34 -8.12 -2.50
CA LEU A 136 3.94 -7.82 -2.82
C LEU A 136 3.07 -9.07 -2.62
N MET A 137 1.91 -8.92 -1.97
CA MET A 137 0.93 -10.00 -1.71
C MET A 137 0.58 -10.85 -2.94
N TYR A 138 0.42 -10.20 -4.09
CA TYR A 138 -0.13 -10.82 -5.29
C TYR A 138 0.87 -10.86 -6.45
N ALA A 139 0.87 -11.98 -7.17
CA ALA A 139 1.30 -11.99 -8.56
C ALA A 139 0.10 -11.57 -9.43
N CYS A 140 0.12 -10.33 -9.91
CA CYS A 140 -1.02 -9.71 -10.58
C CYS A 140 -0.60 -8.94 -11.84
N LYS A 141 -1.58 -8.59 -12.67
CA LYS A 141 -1.42 -7.72 -13.84
C LYS A 141 -2.59 -6.74 -13.91
N VAL A 142 -2.39 -5.63 -14.61
CA VAL A 142 -3.45 -4.69 -15.02
C VAL A 142 -3.68 -4.90 -16.52
N PRO A 143 -4.69 -5.67 -16.95
CA PRO A 143 -4.98 -5.85 -18.37
C PRO A 143 -5.36 -4.53 -19.05
N SER A 144 -6.08 -3.67 -18.34
CA SER A 144 -6.43 -2.30 -18.71
C SER A 144 -6.71 -1.48 -17.45
N ILE A 145 -6.68 -0.15 -17.54
CA ILE A 145 -6.96 0.74 -16.40
C ILE A 145 -8.34 0.41 -15.83
N GLY A 146 -8.44 0.23 -14.51
CA GLY A 146 -9.69 -0.22 -13.86
C GLY A 146 -9.91 -1.73 -13.91
N GLN A 147 -8.95 -2.52 -14.40
CA GLN A 147 -9.01 -3.98 -14.36
C GLN A 147 -7.80 -4.59 -13.65
N SER A 148 -8.03 -5.68 -12.93
CA SER A 148 -6.97 -6.47 -12.29
C SER A 148 -7.13 -7.95 -12.63
N TYR A 149 -6.01 -8.61 -12.90
CA TYR A 149 -5.94 -10.06 -13.00
C TYR A 149 -4.98 -10.58 -11.94
N VAL A 150 -5.47 -11.38 -11.01
CA VAL A 150 -4.68 -11.96 -9.92
C VAL A 150 -4.44 -13.43 -10.21
N LYS A 151 -3.17 -13.76 -10.47
CA LYS A 151 -2.76 -15.13 -10.80
C LYS A 151 -2.53 -15.97 -9.55
N VAL A 152 -1.89 -15.38 -8.54
CA VAL A 152 -1.47 -16.07 -7.31
C VAL A 152 -1.54 -15.10 -6.14
N GLU A 153 -2.00 -15.62 -5.00
CA GLU A 153 -1.89 -15.05 -3.68
C GLU A 153 -0.79 -15.80 -2.93
N LYS A 154 0.20 -15.09 -2.41
CA LYS A 154 1.32 -15.72 -1.70
C LYS A 154 0.85 -16.24 -0.34
N SER A 155 1.34 -17.40 0.08
CA SER A 155 0.90 -18.08 1.30
C SER A 155 1.59 -17.60 2.58
N ASN A 156 2.69 -16.85 2.46
CA ASN A 156 3.40 -16.26 3.59
C ASN A 156 4.04 -14.95 3.13
N ILE A 157 3.80 -13.88 3.88
CA ILE A 157 4.40 -12.56 3.68
C ILE A 157 5.03 -12.15 4.99
N LEU A 158 6.30 -11.79 4.97
CA LEU A 158 6.93 -11.20 6.15
C LEU A 158 6.65 -9.70 6.16
N TYR A 159 6.40 -9.17 7.35
CA TYR A 159 6.36 -7.74 7.57
C TYR A 159 7.19 -7.35 8.78
N THR A 160 7.58 -6.09 8.83
CA THR A 160 8.25 -5.50 9.99
C THR A 160 7.72 -4.10 10.23
N THR A 161 7.73 -3.65 11.48
CA THR A 161 7.16 -2.36 11.90
C THR A 161 8.23 -1.56 12.64
N VAL A 162 8.28 -0.27 12.34
CA VAL A 162 9.13 0.72 13.00
C VAL A 162 8.26 1.89 13.48
N PRO A 163 8.36 2.32 14.74
CA PRO A 163 9.05 1.63 15.86
C PRO A 163 8.50 0.21 16.16
N GLU A 164 9.35 -0.69 16.68
CA GLU A 164 9.03 -2.13 16.87
C GLU A 164 7.95 -2.41 17.91
N ASP A 165 7.72 -1.48 18.84
CA ASP A 165 6.73 -1.58 19.92
C ASP A 165 5.30 -1.26 19.48
N ARG A 166 5.11 -0.92 18.19
CA ARG A 166 3.81 -0.54 17.62
C ARG A 166 3.17 -1.68 16.83
N ASP A 167 1.83 -1.69 16.81
CA ASP A 167 1.05 -2.72 16.12
C ASP A 167 0.32 -2.13 14.90
N ILE A 168 0.40 -2.86 13.78
CA ILE A 168 -0.37 -2.59 12.56
C ILE A 168 -1.51 -3.60 12.37
N GLY A 169 -1.86 -4.32 13.44
CA GLY A 169 -2.80 -5.43 13.46
C GLY A 169 -4.16 -5.14 12.84
N ASN A 170 -4.60 -3.88 12.79
CA ASN A 170 -5.83 -3.51 12.07
C ASN A 170 -5.68 -3.79 10.56
N ILE A 171 -4.60 -3.29 9.92
CA ILE A 171 -4.33 -3.53 8.50
C ILE A 171 -4.05 -5.02 8.24
N VAL A 172 -3.23 -5.63 9.08
CA VAL A 172 -2.77 -7.01 8.87
C VAL A 172 -3.91 -8.01 9.03
N LYS A 173 -4.63 -7.95 10.16
CA LYS A 173 -5.71 -8.90 10.44
C LYS A 173 -6.91 -8.68 9.50
N SER A 174 -7.15 -7.44 9.05
CA SER A 174 -8.27 -7.15 8.17
C SER A 174 -8.01 -7.56 6.73
N LEU A 175 -6.79 -7.40 6.23
CA LEU A 175 -6.46 -7.70 4.84
C LEU A 175 -5.95 -9.12 4.65
N TYR A 176 -4.96 -9.58 5.44
CA TYR A 176 -4.25 -10.82 5.14
C TYR A 176 -3.83 -11.57 6.41
N PRO A 177 -4.50 -12.69 6.76
CA PRO A 177 -4.11 -13.50 7.91
C PRO A 177 -2.73 -14.17 7.74
N GLN A 178 -2.20 -14.26 6.52
CA GLN A 178 -0.89 -14.88 6.23
C GLN A 178 0.34 -13.99 6.47
N PHE A 179 0.17 -12.81 7.06
CA PHE A 179 1.28 -11.92 7.39
C PHE A 179 1.94 -12.36 8.69
N THR A 180 3.26 -12.50 8.67
CA THR A 180 4.07 -12.86 9.83
C THR A 180 5.03 -11.72 10.17
N ASN A 181 4.97 -11.22 11.40
CA ASN A 181 5.94 -10.22 11.85
C ASN A 181 7.31 -10.86 12.00
N SER A 182 8.32 -10.33 11.30
CA SER A 182 9.69 -10.83 11.35
C SER A 182 10.47 -10.33 12.57
N GLY A 183 10.04 -9.22 13.18
CA GLY A 183 10.79 -8.54 14.26
C GLY A 183 12.15 -8.00 13.82
N ASN A 184 12.43 -7.93 12.51
CA ASN A 184 13.70 -7.44 11.97
C ASN A 184 13.42 -6.28 11.02
N SER A 185 13.79 -5.05 11.40
CA SER A 185 13.57 -3.85 10.59
C SER A 185 14.37 -3.83 9.27
N LEU A 186 15.32 -4.74 9.08
CA LEU A 186 16.15 -4.90 7.87
C LEU A 186 15.71 -6.09 7.01
N MET A 187 14.57 -6.70 7.32
CA MET A 187 13.97 -7.83 6.60
C MET A 187 13.95 -7.66 5.08
N GLY A 188 13.62 -6.47 4.57
CA GLY A 188 13.54 -6.24 3.12
C GLY A 188 14.89 -6.25 2.39
N LEU A 189 16.02 -6.19 3.11
CA LEU A 189 17.38 -6.31 2.55
C LEU A 189 17.79 -7.78 2.37
N ASP A 190 16.83 -8.65 2.06
CA ASP A 190 17.06 -10.06 1.87
C ASP A 190 17.77 -10.38 0.54
N ASP A 191 17.55 -11.58 0.05
CA ASP A 191 18.12 -12.14 -1.17
C ASP A 191 17.85 -11.30 -2.44
N SER A 192 16.79 -10.49 -2.47
CA SER A 192 16.32 -9.84 -3.70
C SER A 192 17.34 -8.86 -4.32
N PRO A 193 17.92 -7.90 -3.56
CA PRO A 193 19.05 -7.08 -4.03
C PRO A 193 20.25 -7.87 -4.57
N VAL A 194 20.50 -9.08 -4.07
CA VAL A 194 21.65 -9.90 -4.51
C VAL A 194 21.36 -10.57 -5.85
N PHE A 195 20.20 -11.23 -5.98
CA PHE A 195 19.88 -11.99 -7.18
C PHE A 195 19.55 -11.11 -8.40
N HIS A 196 18.89 -9.97 -8.21
CA HIS A 196 18.50 -9.11 -9.33
C HIS A 196 19.69 -8.39 -9.98
N ILE A 197 20.75 -8.07 -9.23
CA ILE A 197 21.97 -7.46 -9.80
C ILE A 197 22.76 -8.46 -10.63
N VAL A 198 22.84 -9.72 -10.19
CA VAL A 198 23.63 -10.77 -10.88
C VAL A 198 22.90 -11.30 -12.13
N GLY A 199 21.57 -11.21 -12.15
CA GLY A 199 20.73 -11.69 -13.26
C GLY A 199 20.42 -10.67 -14.37
N MET A 200 20.85 -9.41 -14.22
CA MET A 200 20.77 -8.36 -15.25
C MET A 200 22.06 -8.29 -16.07
#